data_AF-A0A522V3A4-F1
#
_entry.id   AF-A0A522V3A4-F1
#
_cell.length_a   1.000
_cell.length_b   1.000
_cell.length_c   1.000
_cell.angle_alpha   90.00
_cell.angle_beta   90.00
_cell.angle_gamma   90.00
#
_symmetry.space_group_name_H-M   'P 1'
#
loop_
_entity.id
_entity.type
_entity.pdbx_description
1 polymer ?
#
loop_
_entity_poly.entity_id
_entity_poly.type
_entity_poly.pdbx_seq_one_letter_code
_entity_poly.pdbx_strand_id
1 'polypeptide(L)'
;MLEFNAWFFVLLANFLVLLFVLNKILFQPLAKIMKERESVVNSALDEAKSLTLKKDEAILKMNAELQATRLKAKNVSDSIRAEGQAVQKSALSKAEAEALSMLEGARAELKEKAEKARAGLKADIDKFSEEIVNKLVKA
;
A
#
# COMPACT_ATOMS: atom_id res chain seq x y z
N MET A 1 66.07 23.09 -66.63
CA MET A 1 66.50 22.00 -65.73
C MET A 1 66.43 22.54 -64.32
N LEU A 2 65.98 21.77 -63.34
CA LEU A 2 66.08 22.21 -61.93
C LEU A 2 67.56 22.31 -61.58
N GLU A 3 68.10 23.53 -61.56
CA GLU A 3 69.46 23.75 -61.09
C GLU A 3 69.45 23.66 -59.57
N PHE A 4 69.90 22.52 -59.05
CA PHE A 4 70.05 22.28 -57.62
C PHE A 4 71.25 23.06 -57.09
N ASN A 5 71.08 24.37 -56.91
CA ASN A 5 72.06 25.22 -56.26
C ASN A 5 71.88 25.20 -54.73
N ALA A 6 72.91 25.64 -53.98
CA ALA A 6 72.84 25.72 -52.52
C ALA A 6 71.66 26.56 -52.01
N TRP A 7 71.23 27.56 -52.80
CA TRP A 7 70.10 28.43 -52.48
C TRP A 7 68.76 27.68 -52.45
N PHE A 8 68.51 26.76 -53.39
CA PHE A 8 67.33 25.89 -53.39
C PHE A 8 67.17 25.11 -52.09
N PHE A 9 68.25 24.55 -51.56
CA PHE A 9 68.23 23.83 -50.28
C PHE A 9 67.94 24.74 -49.08
N VAL A 10 68.40 26.00 -49.11
CA VAL A 10 68.08 27.01 -48.09
C VAL A 10 66.60 27.38 -48.10
N LEU A 11 66.00 27.60 -49.28
CA LEU A 11 64.55 27.83 -49.40
C LEU A 11 63.73 26.63 -48.96
N LEU A 12 64.16 25.41 -49.32
CA LEU A 12 63.48 24.19 -48.90
C LEU A 12 63.51 24.04 -47.37
N ALA A 13 64.66 24.29 -46.75
CA ALA A 13 64.77 24.30 -45.29
C ALA A 13 63.85 25.36 -44.66
N ASN A 14 63.80 26.58 -45.21
CA ASN A 14 62.91 27.63 -44.74
C ASN A 14 61.42 27.24 -44.85
N PHE A 15 61.01 26.67 -45.98
CA PHE A 15 59.65 26.18 -46.18
C PHE A 15 59.29 25.07 -45.19
N LEU A 16 60.19 24.11 -44.96
CA LEU A 16 59.98 23.04 -43.98
C LEU A 16 59.87 23.57 -42.54
N VAL A 17 60.71 24.55 -42.18
CA VAL A 17 60.62 25.22 -40.87
C VAL A 17 59.27 25.93 -40.74
N LEU A 18 58.85 26.69 -41.76
CA LEU A 18 57.56 27.38 -41.76
C LEU A 18 56.39 26.39 -41.65
N LEU A 19 56.43 25.28 -42.40
CA LEU A 19 55.42 24.21 -42.35
C LEU A 19 55.34 23.62 -40.95
N PHE A 20 56.48 23.35 -40.30
CA PHE A 20 56.52 22.82 -38.95
C PHE A 20 55.94 23.79 -37.92
N VAL A 21 56.30 25.08 -38.02
CA VAL A 21 55.74 26.15 -37.18
C VAL A 21 54.23 26.27 -37.39
N LEU A 22 53.77 26.29 -38.64
CA LEU A 22 52.36 26.40 -39.00
C LEU A 22 51.55 25.19 -38.51
N ASN A 23 52.10 23.97 -38.64
CA ASN A 23 51.49 22.75 -38.12
C ASN A 23 51.26 22.83 -36.60
N LYS A 24 52.27 23.30 -35.86
CA LYS A 24 52.21 23.41 -34.39
C LYS A 24 51.29 24.55 -33.92
N ILE A 25 51.26 25.68 -34.62
CA ILE A 25 50.50 26.87 -34.21
C ILE A 25 49.04 26.86 -34.68
N LEU A 26 48.74 26.28 -35.86
CA LEU A 26 47.40 26.35 -36.45
C LEU A 26 46.72 24.99 -36.59
N PHE A 27 47.35 24.03 -37.26
CA PHE A 27 46.67 22.77 -37.59
C PHE A 27 46.39 21.90 -36.36
N GLN A 28 47.35 21.77 -35.44
CA GLN A 28 47.16 21.02 -34.20
C GLN A 28 46.06 21.60 -33.29
N PRO A 29 46.06 22.90 -32.93
CA PRO A 29 45.02 23.45 -32.06
C PRO A 29 43.65 23.46 -32.74
N LEU A 30 43.57 23.71 -34.06
CA LEU A 30 42.31 23.67 -34.78
C LEU A 30 41.70 22.25 -34.78
N ALA A 31 42.51 21.23 -35.05
CA ALA A 31 42.06 19.83 -34.98
C ALA A 31 41.62 19.44 -33.57
N LYS A 32 42.30 19.95 -32.52
CA LYS A 32 41.92 19.72 -31.13
C LYS A 32 40.55 20.31 -30.81
N ILE A 33 40.29 21.56 -31.20
CA ILE A 33 39.00 22.22 -30.96
C ILE A 33 37.86 21.49 -31.69
N MET A 34 38.09 21.02 -32.92
CA MET A 34 37.10 20.26 -33.67
C MET A 34 36.75 18.94 -32.97
N LYS A 35 37.77 18.18 -32.51
CA LYS A 35 37.56 16.95 -31.75
C LYS A 35 36.87 17.20 -30.41
N GLU A 36 37.23 18.28 -29.72
CA GLU A 36 36.61 18.65 -28.45
C GLU A 36 35.13 18.97 -28.63
N ARG A 37 34.77 19.74 -29.66
CA ARG A 37 33.37 20.01 -30.00
C ARG A 37 32.59 18.74 -30.32
N GLU A 38 33.16 17.87 -31.15
CA GLU A 38 32.53 16.59 -31.50
C GLU A 38 32.33 15.71 -30.26
N SER A 39 33.35 15.63 -29.40
CA SER A 39 33.28 14.89 -28.14
C SER A 39 32.19 15.43 -27.21
N VAL A 40 32.10 16.75 -27.03
CA VAL A 40 31.10 17.38 -26.15
C VAL A 40 29.68 17.13 -26.67
N VAL A 41 29.46 17.24 -27.97
CA VAL A 41 28.15 16.98 -28.58
C VAL A 41 27.76 15.52 -28.42
N ASN A 42 28.68 14.60 -28.72
CA ASN A 42 28.42 13.17 -28.59
C ASN A 42 28.17 12.78 -27.13
N SER A 43 28.97 13.28 -26.18
CA SER A 43 28.76 13.01 -24.76
C SER A 43 27.42 13.55 -24.26
N ALA A 44 27.03 14.76 -24.69
CA ALA A 44 25.74 15.32 -24.30
C ALA A 44 24.55 14.52 -24.87
N LEU A 45 24.67 14.02 -26.11
CA LEU A 45 23.66 13.15 -26.71
C LEU A 45 23.56 11.80 -25.98
N ASP A 46 24.68 11.19 -25.62
CA ASP A 46 24.71 9.93 -24.89
C ASP A 46 24.18 10.09 -23.46
N GLU A 47 24.52 11.20 -22.80
CA GLU A 47 23.96 11.54 -21.50
C GLU A 47 22.44 11.76 -21.57
N ALA A 48 21.95 12.49 -22.58
CA ALA A 48 20.52 12.69 -22.79
C ALA A 48 19.78 11.36 -23.03
N LYS A 49 20.35 10.45 -23.82
CA LYS A 49 19.80 9.10 -24.01
C LYS A 49 19.78 8.30 -22.71
N SER A 50 20.88 8.32 -21.95
CA SER A 50 20.98 7.64 -20.66
C SER A 50 19.96 8.16 -19.65
N LEU A 51 19.79 9.48 -19.56
CA LEU A 51 18.77 10.11 -18.72
C LEU A 51 17.35 9.73 -19.14
N THR A 52 17.09 9.66 -20.44
CA THR A 52 15.78 9.24 -20.97
C THR A 52 15.47 7.79 -20.58
N LEU A 53 16.44 6.88 -20.75
CA LEU A 53 16.29 5.48 -20.35
C LEU A 53 16.05 5.35 -18.84
N LYS A 54 16.83 6.06 -18.02
CA LYS A 54 16.67 6.07 -16.56
C LYS A 54 15.29 6.61 -16.13
N LYS A 55 14.82 7.67 -16.79
CA LYS A 55 13.49 8.23 -16.56
C LYS A 55 12.41 7.20 -16.87
N ASP A 56 12.49 6.54 -18.02
CA ASP A 56 11.50 5.55 -18.42
C ASP A 56 11.50 4.33 -17.47
N GLU A 57 12.69 3.86 -17.06
CA GLU A 57 12.82 2.81 -16.04
C GLU A 57 12.24 3.24 -14.69
N ALA A 58 12.48 4.47 -14.26
CA ALA A 58 11.93 5.01 -13.01
C ALA A 58 10.39 5.11 -13.07
N ILE A 59 9.82 5.53 -14.21
CA ILE A 59 8.38 5.57 -14.42
C ILE A 59 7.78 4.16 -14.38
N LEU A 60 8.43 3.18 -15.01
CA LEU A 60 7.98 1.78 -14.97
C LEU A 60 7.99 1.23 -13.54
N LYS A 61 9.08 1.46 -12.79
CA LYS A 61 9.18 1.07 -11.38
C LYS A 61 8.11 1.73 -10.51
N MET A 62 7.91 3.04 -10.66
CA MET A 62 6.88 3.78 -9.94
C MET A 62 5.48 3.24 -10.24
N ASN A 63 5.16 2.97 -11.52
CA ASN A 63 3.87 2.42 -11.90
C ASN A 63 3.65 1.01 -11.33
N ALA A 64 4.68 0.15 -11.34
CA ALA A 64 4.63 -1.17 -10.74
C ALA A 64 4.40 -1.10 -9.22
N GLU A 65 5.09 -0.20 -8.53
CA GLU A 65 4.94 0.00 -7.09
C GLU A 65 3.55 0.55 -6.71
N LEU A 66 3.02 1.49 -7.51
CA LEU A 66 1.65 1.99 -7.34
C LEU A 66 0.61 0.89 -7.52
N GLN A 67 0.77 0.02 -8.53
CA GLN A 67 -0.12 -1.12 -8.73
C GLN A 67 -0.03 -2.12 -7.57
N ALA A 68 1.18 -2.48 -7.15
CA ALA A 68 1.39 -3.37 -6.02
C ALA A 68 0.78 -2.81 -4.72
N THR A 69 0.94 -1.52 -4.48
CA THR A 69 0.36 -0.84 -3.31
C THR A 69 -1.16 -0.83 -3.35
N ARG A 70 -1.77 -0.57 -4.52
CA ARG A 70 -3.24 -0.65 -4.69
C ARG A 70 -3.77 -2.06 -4.43
N LEU A 71 -3.06 -3.09 -4.90
CA LEU A 71 -3.43 -4.48 -4.63
C LEU A 71 -3.33 -4.82 -3.14
N LYS A 72 -2.24 -4.42 -2.48
CA LYS A 72 -2.08 -4.58 -1.02
C LYS A 72 -3.19 -3.87 -0.26
N ALA A 73 -3.50 -2.62 -0.60
CA ALA A 73 -4.57 -1.85 0.05
C ALA A 73 -5.94 -2.51 -0.14
N LYS A 74 -6.23 -3.04 -1.33
CA LYS A 74 -7.45 -3.81 -1.58
C LYS A 74 -7.51 -5.07 -0.72
N ASN A 75 -6.44 -5.86 -0.68
CA ASN A 75 -6.38 -7.08 0.12
C ASN A 75 -6.58 -6.79 1.62
N VAL A 76 -5.94 -5.73 2.14
CA VAL A 76 -6.13 -5.29 3.53
C VAL A 76 -7.56 -4.82 3.79
N SER A 77 -8.16 -4.08 2.86
CA SER A 77 -9.55 -3.65 2.99
C SER A 77 -10.52 -4.84 3.00
N ASP A 78 -10.26 -5.83 2.15
CA ASP A 78 -11.08 -7.04 2.05
C ASP A 78 -10.90 -7.95 3.29
N SER A 79 -9.68 -8.04 3.84
CA SER A 79 -9.44 -8.78 5.09
C SER A 79 -10.14 -8.12 6.28
N ILE A 80 -10.05 -6.79 6.42
CA ILE A 80 -10.75 -6.05 7.49
C ILE A 80 -12.27 -6.22 7.37
N ARG A 81 -12.83 -6.20 6.15
CA ARG A 81 -14.26 -6.46 5.94
C ARG A 81 -14.63 -7.88 6.37
N ALA A 82 -13.85 -8.88 5.99
CA ALA A 82 -14.10 -10.28 6.35
C ALA A 82 -14.02 -10.49 7.88
N GLU A 83 -13.01 -9.91 8.53
CA GLU A 83 -12.87 -9.93 9.99
C GLU A 83 -14.05 -9.22 10.67
N GLY A 84 -14.44 -8.04 10.18
CA GLY A 84 -15.61 -7.31 10.70
C GLY A 84 -16.90 -8.11 10.58
N GLN A 85 -17.14 -8.79 9.45
CA GLN A 85 -18.29 -9.67 9.26
C GLN A 85 -18.25 -10.87 10.21
N ALA A 86 -17.08 -11.48 10.43
CA ALA A 86 -16.91 -12.59 11.36
C ALA A 86 -17.20 -12.17 12.81
N VAL A 87 -16.68 -11.01 13.23
CA VAL A 87 -16.95 -10.42 14.56
C VAL A 87 -18.43 -10.11 14.72
N GLN A 88 -19.06 -9.48 13.72
CA GLN A 88 -20.49 -9.19 13.74
C GLN A 88 -21.32 -10.47 13.89
N LYS A 89 -21.02 -11.51 13.10
CA LYS A 89 -21.71 -12.80 13.17
C LYS A 89 -21.55 -13.46 14.55
N SER A 90 -20.34 -13.43 15.10
CA SER A 90 -20.04 -13.97 16.43
C SER A 90 -20.80 -13.21 17.53
N ALA A 91 -20.78 -11.88 17.49
CA ALA A 91 -21.51 -11.04 18.44
C ALA A 91 -23.02 -11.29 18.39
N LEU A 92 -23.58 -11.39 17.18
CA LEU A 92 -25.01 -11.63 16.98
C LEU A 92 -25.41 -13.02 17.48
N SER A 93 -24.62 -14.06 17.18
CA SER A 93 -24.84 -15.41 17.69
C SER A 93 -24.75 -15.49 19.23
N LYS A 94 -23.82 -14.76 19.85
CA LYS A 94 -23.74 -14.67 21.32
C LYS A 94 -24.96 -13.98 21.91
N ALA A 95 -25.38 -12.86 21.33
CA ALA A 95 -26.57 -12.14 21.78
C ALA A 95 -27.85 -13.00 21.66
N GLU A 96 -27.99 -13.77 20.57
CA GLU A 96 -29.09 -14.73 20.42
C GLU A 96 -29.06 -15.82 21.49
N ALA A 97 -27.89 -16.39 21.78
CA ALA A 97 -27.73 -17.42 22.81
C ALA A 97 -28.04 -16.87 24.22
N GLU A 98 -27.57 -15.66 24.53
CA GLU A 98 -27.88 -14.98 25.80
C GLU A 98 -29.37 -14.67 25.92
N ALA A 99 -30.02 -14.20 24.85
CA ALA A 99 -31.45 -13.95 24.83
C ALA A 99 -32.26 -15.24 25.06
N LEU A 100 -31.87 -16.35 24.43
CA LEU A 100 -32.50 -17.66 24.65
C LEU A 100 -32.35 -18.12 26.10
N SER A 101 -31.15 -18.03 26.66
CA SER A 101 -30.88 -18.37 28.07
C SER A 101 -31.71 -17.52 29.04
N MET A 102 -31.81 -16.22 28.78
CA MET A 102 -32.64 -15.30 29.58
C MET A 102 -34.12 -15.68 29.52
N LEU A 103 -34.61 -16.07 28.33
CA LEU A 103 -36.00 -16.47 28.11
C LEU A 103 -36.32 -17.80 28.81
N GLU A 104 -35.40 -18.75 28.79
CA GLU A 104 -35.52 -20.02 29.54
C GLU A 104 -35.52 -19.78 31.05
N GLY A 105 -34.62 -18.93 31.56
CA GLY A 105 -34.59 -18.53 32.98
C GLY A 105 -35.90 -17.86 33.42
N ALA A 106 -36.38 -16.88 32.64
CA ALA A 106 -37.66 -16.21 32.92
C ALA A 106 -38.85 -17.18 32.91
N ARG A 107 -38.86 -18.18 32.00
CA ARG A 107 -39.88 -19.23 31.98
C ARG A 107 -39.82 -20.13 33.23
N ALA A 108 -38.61 -20.47 33.69
CA ALA A 108 -38.44 -21.27 34.91
C ALA A 108 -38.93 -20.50 36.15
N GLU A 109 -38.56 -19.22 36.29
CA GLU A 109 -39.05 -18.36 37.37
C GLU A 109 -40.57 -18.19 37.35
N LEU A 110 -41.17 -18.02 36.16
CA LEU A 110 -42.62 -17.95 36.01
C LEU A 110 -43.32 -19.23 36.46
N LYS A 111 -42.76 -20.40 36.12
CA LYS A 111 -43.29 -21.68 36.60
C LYS A 111 -43.22 -21.78 38.12
N GLU A 112 -42.09 -21.43 38.72
CA GLU A 112 -41.92 -21.46 40.18
C GLU A 112 -42.90 -20.51 40.88
N LYS A 113 -43.05 -19.27 40.38
CA LYS A 113 -44.03 -18.31 40.90
C LYS A 113 -45.46 -18.81 40.75
N ALA A 114 -45.80 -19.44 39.63
CA ALA A 114 -47.12 -20.02 39.41
C ALA A 114 -47.42 -21.18 40.37
N GLU A 115 -46.44 -22.05 40.65
CA GLU A 115 -46.57 -23.12 41.64
C GLU A 115 -46.74 -22.57 43.06
N LYS A 116 -45.91 -21.58 43.45
CA LYS A 116 -46.06 -20.89 44.75
C LYS A 116 -47.43 -20.23 44.90
N ALA A 117 -47.91 -19.53 43.86
CA ALA A 117 -49.24 -18.91 43.87
C ALA A 117 -50.36 -19.95 44.00
N ARG A 118 -50.26 -21.09 43.30
CA ARG A 118 -51.22 -22.20 43.43
C ARG A 118 -51.22 -22.83 44.82
N ALA A 119 -50.05 -23.00 45.43
CA ALA A 119 -49.93 -23.52 46.78
C ALA A 119 -50.53 -22.55 47.81
N GLY A 120 -50.29 -21.24 47.65
CA GLY A 120 -50.92 -20.19 48.45
C GLY A 120 -52.45 -20.20 48.33
N LEU A 121 -52.98 -20.26 47.10
CA LEU A 121 -54.43 -20.35 46.88
C LEU A 121 -55.06 -21.56 47.55
N LYS A 122 -54.39 -22.73 47.55
CA LYS A 122 -54.88 -23.92 48.27
C LYS A 122 -54.96 -23.68 49.78
N ALA A 123 -53.92 -23.11 50.37
CA ALA A 123 -53.91 -22.78 51.79
C ALA A 123 -55.00 -21.77 52.16
N ASP A 124 -55.28 -20.79 51.28
CA ASP A 124 -56.38 -19.85 51.48
C ASP A 124 -57.75 -20.51 51.36
N ILE A 125 -57.93 -21.45 50.42
CA ILE A 125 -59.17 -22.26 50.29
C ILE A 125 -59.41 -23.09 51.55
N ASP A 126 -58.38 -23.71 52.12
CA ASP A 126 -58.50 -24.50 53.35
C ASP A 126 -58.90 -23.60 54.55
N LYS A 127 -58.30 -22.43 54.68
CA LYS A 127 -58.67 -21.43 55.69
C LYS A 127 -60.11 -20.93 55.53
N PHE A 128 -60.52 -20.60 54.31
CA PHE A 128 -61.90 -20.18 54.05
C PHE A 128 -62.88 -21.31 54.36
N SER A 129 -62.52 -22.57 54.08
CA SER A 129 -63.33 -23.74 54.43
C SER A 129 -63.48 -23.92 55.94
N GLU A 130 -62.40 -23.76 56.72
CA GLU A 130 -62.46 -23.75 58.20
C GLU A 130 -63.29 -22.58 58.75
N GLU A 131 -63.16 -21.37 58.18
CA GLU A 131 -63.98 -20.23 58.57
C GLU A 131 -65.46 -20.47 58.29
N ILE A 132 -65.81 -21.05 57.14
CA ILE A 132 -67.19 -21.41 56.80
C ILE A 132 -67.74 -22.44 57.79
N VAL A 133 -66.98 -23.48 58.11
CA VAL A 133 -67.38 -24.52 59.08
C VAL A 133 -67.59 -23.91 60.47
N ASN A 134 -66.65 -23.09 60.95
CA ASN A 134 -66.77 -22.41 62.25
C ASN A 134 -67.98 -21.47 62.32
N LYS A 135 -68.38 -20.87 61.19
CA LYS A 135 -69.55 -19.98 61.13
C LYS A 135 -70.87 -20.75 61.04
N LEU A 136 -70.88 -21.95 60.46
CA LEU A 136 -72.03 -22.85 60.39
C LEU A 136 -72.29 -23.64 61.69
N VAL A 137 -71.23 -24.03 62.42
CA VAL A 137 -71.33 -24.79 63.69
C VAL A 137 -71.66 -23.89 64.89
N LYS A 138 -71.53 -22.57 64.77
CA LYS A 138 -71.96 -21.58 65.77
C LYS A 138 -73.40 -21.09 65.60
N ALA A 139 -74.18 -21.70 64.70
CA ALA A 139 -75.63 -21.54 64.60
C ALA A 139 -76.32 -22.76 65.21
#